data_AF-A0A1A3NQY0-F1
#
_entry.id   AF-A0A1A3NQY0-F1
#
_cell.length_a   1.000
_cell.length_b   1.000
_cell.length_c   1.000
_cell.angle_alpha   90.00
_cell.angle_beta   90.00
_cell.angle_gamma   90.00
#
_symmetry.space_group_name_H-M   'P 1'
#
loop_
_entity.id
_entity.type
_entity.pdbx_description
1 polymer ?
#
loop_
_entity_poly.entity_id
_entity_poly.type
_entity_poly.pdbx_seq_one_letter_code
_entity_poly.pdbx_strand_id
1 'polypeptide(L)'
;MSFVTVAPASVADAATSLRNLGATIRSAHAAAAAPTTTIAAAAADEVSAAIAALFAQQGTAYQALSTQAAAFHGQLVEALNAGVRAYAAAEAANAAPLQTLQDEVLALINAPTNTLLGRPLIGDGADGITTAAGIGMSGGAGGILWGNGGSGGASVADGVAGGAGGPAGLIGSGGTGGMGGLGAAGGTGGTGGLLWGNGGTGGLGGWTGVGGSGGNALFFGDGGAGGQGGTFMYNAVGTILPGGTGGTGGIGGLLWGNGGAGGTGGPYGVGGTGGSAQWLGDGGTGGMGGAFANGGLGGNGGQLIGSGGDGGTGGVISGLGGSGGTGGQLLGQTGATGANGGPAAVQLTMHGTRPTLQVSVDGGPFVQATVDTGSNALLFAPQDVDLAALGVPVQTGLTYNFGSPGDSTVVTYNVYKAALNFGNGIMTQPTTVGVITSEVYNGTPVRPETLIGVGANVNDPVFNTVAVQQLPGLLANGILVNQPGHYFQFGNNPFPEVAHVTGSPFTNGLRIMVNNTVVQPVSVSVVDTGGVNGAIPSNLLPADLQNIPPGQSLPAGTKITVLVGNTVIYSQTTLGGINATRATVPTGVGGFFNTGNYPYTLMPIYHSYLPAGIGTVVFDSLPT
;
A
#
# COMPACT_ATOMS: atom_id res chain seq x y z
N MET A 1 -11.89 7.98 43.05
CA MET A 1 -11.27 6.78 42.45
C MET A 1 -10.29 7.29 41.41
N SER A 2 -8.98 7.12 41.61
CA SER A 2 -8.01 7.47 40.56
C SER A 2 -7.96 6.35 39.54
N PHE A 3 -8.29 6.65 38.28
CA PHE A 3 -8.04 5.72 37.18
C PHE A 3 -6.54 5.65 36.94
N VAL A 4 -5.98 4.44 36.94
CA VAL A 4 -4.60 4.19 36.52
C VAL A 4 -4.68 3.68 35.09
N THR A 5 -4.30 4.52 34.13
CA THR A 5 -4.21 4.17 32.72
C THR A 5 -2.78 3.77 32.39
N VAL A 6 -2.58 2.53 31.94
CA VAL A 6 -1.28 2.03 31.45
C VAL A 6 -1.44 1.66 29.98
N ALA A 7 -0.48 2.04 29.14
CA ALA A 7 -0.38 1.58 27.75
C ALA A 7 0.59 0.37 27.70
N PRO A 8 0.10 -0.88 27.63
CA PRO A 8 0.97 -2.07 27.74
C PRO A 8 2.04 -2.13 26.66
N ALA A 9 1.75 -1.63 25.45
CA ALA A 9 2.69 -1.54 24.34
C ALA A 9 3.88 -0.61 24.68
N SER A 10 3.61 0.59 25.21
CA SER A 10 4.66 1.55 25.57
C SER A 10 5.57 1.05 26.70
N VAL A 11 5.02 0.27 27.64
CA VAL A 11 5.79 -0.35 28.74
C VAL A 11 6.61 -1.54 28.22
N ALA A 12 6.09 -2.32 27.25
CA ALA A 12 6.83 -3.40 26.61
C ALA A 12 8.00 -2.90 25.76
N ASP A 13 7.81 -1.80 25.04
CA ASP A 13 8.87 -1.11 24.28
C ASP A 13 9.95 -0.60 25.23
N ALA A 14 9.56 0.06 26.33
CA ALA A 14 10.50 0.52 27.36
C ALA A 14 11.29 -0.63 27.99
N ALA A 15 10.65 -1.78 28.28
CA ALA A 15 11.33 -2.97 28.80
C ALA A 15 12.35 -3.54 27.79
N THR A 16 12.06 -3.45 26.49
CA THR A 16 12.97 -3.86 25.42
C THR A 16 14.15 -2.91 25.28
N SER A 17 13.91 -1.59 25.32
CA SER A 17 14.98 -0.58 25.36
C SER A 17 15.88 -0.75 26.57
N LEU A 18 15.31 -1.00 27.76
CA LEU A 18 16.08 -1.27 28.97
C LEU A 18 16.92 -2.55 28.85
N ARG A 19 16.38 -3.62 28.26
CA ARG A 19 17.14 -4.86 28.01
C ARG A 19 18.35 -4.60 27.11
N ASN A 20 18.16 -3.84 26.03
CA ASN A 20 19.24 -3.46 25.10
C ASN A 20 20.29 -2.60 25.79
N LEU A 21 19.87 -1.60 26.56
CA LEU A 21 20.77 -0.75 27.36
C LEU A 21 21.60 -1.58 28.35
N GLY A 22 20.98 -2.54 29.05
CA GLY A 22 21.68 -3.45 29.95
C GLY A 22 22.69 -4.38 29.25
N ALA A 23 22.44 -4.76 28.00
CA ALA A 23 23.41 -5.49 27.18
C ALA A 23 24.61 -4.61 26.78
N THR A 24 24.35 -3.36 26.34
CA THR A 24 25.40 -2.38 26.02
C THR A 24 26.28 -2.08 27.24
N ILE A 25 25.67 -1.83 28.40
CA ILE A 25 26.39 -1.54 29.66
C ILE A 25 27.28 -2.72 30.06
N ARG A 26 26.76 -3.97 30.03
CA ARG A 26 27.57 -5.16 30.32
C ARG A 26 28.75 -5.32 29.37
N SER A 27 28.55 -5.07 28.08
CA SER A 27 29.63 -5.11 27.08
C SER A 27 30.71 -4.05 27.39
N ALA A 28 30.32 -2.83 27.75
CA ALA A 28 31.24 -1.77 28.13
C ALA A 28 32.03 -2.10 29.41
N HIS A 29 31.38 -2.64 30.45
CA HIS A 29 32.06 -3.07 31.67
C HIS A 29 33.04 -4.22 31.43
N ALA A 30 32.69 -5.17 30.57
CA ALA A 30 33.58 -6.27 30.18
C ALA A 30 34.82 -5.75 29.41
N ALA A 31 34.64 -4.81 28.49
CA ALA A 31 35.75 -4.19 27.76
C ALA A 31 36.69 -3.37 28.67
N ALA A 32 36.13 -2.72 29.71
CA ALA A 32 36.89 -1.95 30.69
C ALA A 32 37.59 -2.81 31.76
N ALA A 33 37.27 -4.10 31.88
CA ALA A 33 37.74 -4.96 32.97
C ALA A 33 39.26 -5.16 32.98
N ALA A 34 39.85 -5.58 31.86
CA ALA A 34 41.30 -5.77 31.74
C ALA A 34 42.09 -4.46 31.96
N PRO A 35 41.83 -3.35 31.24
CA PRO A 35 42.65 -2.14 31.36
C PRO A 35 42.57 -1.45 32.74
N THR A 36 41.55 -1.76 33.56
CA THR A 36 41.38 -1.17 34.91
C THR A 36 41.85 -2.07 36.05
N THR A 37 42.05 -3.37 35.80
CA THR A 37 42.49 -4.34 36.82
C THR A 37 43.93 -4.81 36.62
N THR A 38 44.52 -4.60 35.43
CA THR A 38 45.91 -5.00 35.12
C THR A 38 46.80 -3.78 34.84
N ILE A 39 46.82 -2.83 35.78
CA ILE A 39 47.63 -1.60 35.64
C ILE A 39 49.09 -1.93 35.98
N ALA A 40 50.00 -1.63 35.06
CA ALA A 40 51.44 -1.77 35.29
C ALA A 40 51.97 -0.62 36.16
N ALA A 41 52.95 -0.91 37.02
CA ALA A 41 53.67 0.12 37.75
C ALA A 41 54.42 1.05 36.78
N ALA A 42 54.36 2.37 36.99
CA ALA A 42 54.98 3.35 36.10
C ALA A 42 56.52 3.35 36.17
N ALA A 43 57.09 2.87 37.27
CA ALA A 43 58.51 2.66 37.48
C ALA A 43 58.76 1.46 38.41
N ALA A 44 59.99 0.96 38.44
CA ALA A 44 60.40 -0.21 39.24
C ALA A 44 60.67 0.14 40.72
N ASP A 45 59.79 0.95 41.31
CA ASP A 45 59.85 1.37 42.71
C ASP A 45 58.58 0.93 43.47
N GLU A 46 58.72 0.82 44.79
CA GLU A 46 57.66 0.31 45.66
C GLU A 46 56.44 1.23 45.71
N VAL A 47 56.61 2.54 45.50
CA VAL A 47 55.50 3.52 45.49
C VAL A 47 54.66 3.35 44.23
N SER A 48 55.29 3.24 43.07
CA SER A 48 54.61 2.96 41.79
C SER A 48 53.88 1.61 41.81
N ALA A 49 54.47 0.59 42.43
CA ALA A 49 53.83 -0.73 42.59
C ALA A 49 52.62 -0.68 43.54
N ALA A 50 52.72 0.03 44.66
CA ALA A 50 51.62 0.21 45.60
C ALA A 50 50.45 1.01 45.00
N ILE A 51 50.74 2.05 44.23
CA ILE A 51 49.73 2.85 43.52
C ILE A 51 49.01 2.00 42.46
N ALA A 52 49.73 1.22 41.65
CA ALA A 52 49.15 0.32 40.67
C ALA A 52 48.24 -0.74 41.32
N ALA A 53 48.66 -1.31 42.47
CA ALA A 53 47.87 -2.27 43.24
C ALA A 53 46.59 -1.65 43.81
N LEU A 54 46.64 -0.41 44.32
CA LEU A 54 45.47 0.32 44.81
C LEU A 54 44.44 0.54 43.69
N PHE A 55 44.88 0.97 42.50
CA PHE A 55 43.98 1.16 41.36
C PHE A 55 43.39 -0.18 40.87
N ALA A 56 44.18 -1.25 40.83
CA ALA A 56 43.69 -2.59 40.47
C ALA A 56 42.65 -3.12 41.47
N GLN A 57 42.83 -2.85 42.77
CA GLN A 57 41.87 -3.18 43.81
C GLN A 57 40.56 -2.41 43.62
N GLN A 58 40.63 -1.11 43.32
CA GLN A 58 39.46 -0.29 43.02
C GLN A 58 38.73 -0.75 41.76
N GLY A 59 39.46 -1.12 40.70
CA GLY A 59 38.91 -1.71 39.48
C GLY A 59 38.16 -3.01 39.74
N THR A 60 38.71 -3.87 40.60
CA THR A 60 38.06 -5.14 41.00
C THR A 60 36.79 -4.91 41.81
N ALA A 61 36.80 -3.95 42.74
CA ALA A 61 35.61 -3.56 43.52
C ALA A 61 34.51 -2.98 42.61
N TYR A 62 34.87 -2.17 41.61
CA TYR A 62 33.94 -1.65 40.61
C TYR A 62 33.30 -2.75 39.76
N GLN A 63 34.06 -3.76 39.33
CA GLN A 63 33.54 -4.90 38.57
C GLN A 63 32.56 -5.76 39.40
N ALA A 64 32.83 -5.94 40.69
CA ALA A 64 31.90 -6.61 41.61
C ALA A 64 30.57 -5.85 41.75
N LEU A 65 30.62 -4.53 41.92
CA LEU A 65 29.43 -3.67 41.98
C LEU A 65 28.64 -3.66 40.66
N SER A 66 29.34 -3.59 39.53
CA SER A 66 28.73 -3.66 38.19
C SER A 66 27.95 -4.95 37.97
N THR A 67 28.46 -6.08 38.49
CA THR A 67 27.77 -7.37 38.42
C THR A 67 26.46 -7.35 39.23
N GLN A 68 26.48 -6.74 40.43
CA GLN A 68 25.28 -6.58 41.25
C GLN A 68 24.24 -5.65 40.60
N ALA A 69 24.68 -4.55 39.99
CA ALA A 69 23.82 -3.63 39.24
C ALA A 69 23.18 -4.30 38.01
N ALA A 70 23.93 -5.15 37.31
CA ALA A 70 23.40 -5.92 36.17
C ALA A 70 22.32 -6.92 36.59
N ALA A 71 22.48 -7.57 37.75
CA ALA A 71 21.47 -8.48 38.31
C ALA A 71 20.18 -7.73 38.69
N PHE A 72 20.30 -6.58 39.36
CA PHE A 72 19.16 -5.72 39.68
C PHE A 72 18.43 -5.23 38.42
N HIS A 73 19.17 -4.79 37.40
CA HIS A 73 18.61 -4.36 36.12
C HIS A 73 17.84 -5.49 35.42
N GLY A 74 18.36 -6.72 35.46
CA GLY A 74 17.67 -7.91 34.96
C GLY A 74 16.32 -8.13 35.66
N GLN A 75 16.32 -8.09 37.01
CA GLN A 75 15.11 -8.24 37.82
C GLN A 75 14.08 -7.13 37.56
N LEU A 76 14.52 -5.90 37.35
CA LEU A 76 13.66 -4.77 37.00
C LEU A 76 12.94 -5.01 35.66
N VAL A 77 13.69 -5.42 34.62
CA VAL A 77 13.13 -5.72 33.30
C VAL A 77 12.16 -6.91 33.37
N GLU A 78 12.45 -7.94 34.15
CA GLU A 78 11.56 -9.07 34.38
C GLU A 78 10.26 -8.66 35.07
N ALA A 79 10.35 -7.83 36.13
CA ALA A 79 9.20 -7.30 36.83
C ALA A 79 8.32 -6.41 35.93
N LEU A 80 8.91 -5.58 35.06
CA LEU A 80 8.16 -4.80 34.07
C LEU A 80 7.40 -5.70 33.10
N ASN A 81 8.04 -6.73 32.54
CA ASN A 81 7.40 -7.66 31.62
C ASN A 81 6.28 -8.49 32.31
N ALA A 82 6.47 -8.85 33.58
CA ALA A 82 5.43 -9.51 34.37
C ALA A 82 4.22 -8.58 34.62
N GLY A 83 4.47 -7.29 34.88
CA GLY A 83 3.43 -6.27 35.00
C GLY A 83 2.61 -6.10 33.73
N VAL A 84 3.26 -5.99 32.56
CA VAL A 84 2.58 -5.89 31.25
C VAL A 84 1.62 -7.07 31.02
N ARG A 85 2.06 -8.30 31.30
CA ARG A 85 1.21 -9.50 31.17
C ARG A 85 0.05 -9.50 32.16
N ALA A 86 0.28 -9.05 33.40
CA ALA A 86 -0.76 -8.96 34.41
C ALA A 86 -1.85 -7.92 34.03
N TYR A 87 -1.45 -6.77 33.49
CA TYR A 87 -2.40 -5.77 32.98
C TYR A 87 -3.19 -6.32 31.78
N ALA A 88 -2.53 -6.93 30.79
CA ALA A 88 -3.22 -7.53 29.65
C ALA A 88 -4.20 -8.65 30.07
N ALA A 89 -3.81 -9.48 31.03
CA ALA A 89 -4.68 -10.53 31.59
C ALA A 89 -5.87 -9.94 32.37
N ALA A 90 -5.65 -8.85 33.11
CA ALA A 90 -6.73 -8.15 33.83
C ALA A 90 -7.75 -7.53 32.87
N GLU A 91 -7.30 -6.90 31.78
CA GLU A 91 -8.19 -6.38 30.72
C GLU A 91 -9.00 -7.52 30.07
N ALA A 92 -8.37 -8.63 29.72
CA ALA A 92 -9.05 -9.80 29.15
C ALA A 92 -10.07 -10.41 30.13
N ALA A 93 -9.73 -10.53 31.42
CA ALA A 93 -10.60 -11.05 32.46
C ALA A 93 -11.79 -10.14 32.77
N ASN A 94 -11.66 -8.82 32.56
CA ASN A 94 -12.74 -7.85 32.77
C ASN A 94 -13.65 -7.70 31.54
N ALA A 95 -13.13 -7.89 30.32
CA ALA A 95 -13.92 -7.77 29.09
C ALA A 95 -14.84 -8.99 28.84
N ALA A 96 -14.35 -10.20 29.09
CA ALA A 96 -15.09 -11.42 28.78
C ALA A 96 -16.45 -11.53 29.52
N PRO A 97 -16.54 -11.26 30.85
CA PRO A 97 -17.82 -11.31 31.56
C PRO A 97 -18.83 -10.27 31.06
N LEU A 98 -18.37 -9.10 30.60
CA LEU A 98 -19.24 -8.04 30.08
C LEU A 98 -19.81 -8.40 28.70
N GLN A 99 -19.01 -9.04 27.84
CA GLN A 99 -19.45 -9.56 26.55
C GLN A 99 -20.48 -10.69 26.73
N THR A 100 -20.19 -11.67 27.60
CA THR A 100 -21.13 -12.75 27.91
C THR A 100 -22.46 -12.21 28.46
N LEU A 101 -22.40 -11.24 29.39
CA LEU A 101 -23.61 -10.61 29.94
C LEU A 101 -24.42 -9.87 28.86
N GLN A 102 -23.75 -9.17 27.96
CA GLN A 102 -24.38 -8.50 26.83
C GLN A 102 -25.12 -9.50 25.93
N ASP A 103 -24.47 -10.61 25.57
CA ASP A 103 -25.05 -11.65 24.72
C ASP A 103 -26.25 -12.33 25.40
N GLU A 104 -26.17 -12.62 26.70
CA GLU A 104 -27.27 -13.18 27.48
C GLU A 104 -28.48 -12.23 27.54
N VAL A 105 -28.25 -10.93 27.75
CA VAL A 105 -29.31 -9.92 27.76
C VAL A 105 -29.94 -9.78 26.38
N LEU A 106 -29.13 -9.72 25.31
CA LEU A 106 -29.64 -9.68 23.94
C LEU A 106 -30.44 -10.95 23.60
N ALA A 107 -29.95 -12.12 24.00
CA ALA A 107 -30.66 -13.38 23.80
C ALA A 107 -32.03 -13.38 24.52
N LEU A 108 -32.09 -12.86 25.75
CA LEU A 108 -33.35 -12.72 26.48
C LEU A 108 -34.32 -11.75 25.80
N ILE A 109 -33.84 -10.58 25.37
CA ILE A 109 -34.66 -9.57 24.66
C ILE A 109 -35.18 -10.12 23.33
N ASN A 110 -34.34 -10.87 22.61
CA ASN A 110 -34.65 -11.37 21.28
C ASN A 110 -35.42 -12.69 21.28
N ALA A 111 -35.43 -13.45 22.39
CA ALA A 111 -36.09 -14.76 22.44
C ALA A 111 -37.55 -14.73 21.95
N PRO A 112 -38.41 -13.78 22.38
CA PRO A 112 -39.80 -13.74 21.91
C PRO A 112 -39.91 -13.56 20.39
N THR A 113 -39.16 -12.64 19.80
CA THR A 113 -39.23 -12.37 18.35
C THR A 113 -38.51 -13.43 17.52
N ASN A 114 -37.45 -14.03 18.03
CA ASN A 114 -36.81 -15.18 17.40
C ASN A 114 -37.78 -16.36 17.32
N THR A 115 -38.55 -16.64 18.39
CA THR A 115 -39.56 -17.70 18.37
C THR A 115 -40.74 -17.37 17.46
N LEU A 116 -41.24 -16.14 17.47
CA LEU A 116 -42.46 -15.77 16.74
C LEU A 116 -42.22 -15.44 15.27
N LEU A 117 -41.08 -14.82 14.95
CA LEU A 117 -40.82 -14.19 13.65
C LEU A 117 -39.51 -14.68 13.01
N GLY A 118 -38.74 -15.55 13.69
CA GLY A 118 -37.46 -16.03 13.19
C GLY A 118 -36.40 -14.93 13.05
N ARG A 119 -36.60 -13.79 13.73
CA ARG A 119 -35.77 -12.59 13.56
C ARG A 119 -35.60 -11.88 14.91
N PRO A 120 -34.39 -11.41 15.24
CA PRO A 120 -34.17 -10.68 16.49
C PRO A 120 -34.94 -9.36 16.50
N LEU A 121 -35.30 -8.89 17.70
CA LEU A 121 -35.89 -7.57 17.89
C LEU A 121 -34.82 -6.49 17.72
N ILE A 122 -33.64 -6.74 18.29
CA ILE A 122 -32.46 -5.89 18.23
C ILE A 122 -31.20 -6.71 17.90
N GLY A 123 -30.30 -6.15 17.10
CA GLY A 123 -29.03 -6.77 16.74
C GLY A 123 -28.80 -6.79 15.25
N ASP A 124 -27.54 -6.85 14.82
CA ASP A 124 -27.18 -6.82 13.41
C ASP A 124 -27.46 -8.17 12.74
N GLY A 125 -27.64 -8.12 11.42
CA GLY A 125 -27.80 -9.30 10.59
C GLY A 125 -26.49 -10.07 10.49
N ALA A 126 -26.58 -11.40 10.41
CA ALA A 126 -25.40 -12.23 10.25
C ALA A 126 -24.73 -11.95 8.89
N ASP A 127 -23.42 -11.79 8.88
CA ASP A 127 -22.65 -11.67 7.63
C ASP A 127 -22.76 -12.96 6.80
N GLY A 128 -22.88 -12.78 5.49
CA GLY A 128 -22.80 -13.84 4.52
C GLY A 128 -21.38 -14.40 4.46
N ILE A 129 -21.26 -15.72 4.36
CA ILE A 129 -19.97 -16.40 4.23
C ILE A 129 -19.71 -16.82 2.78
N THR A 130 -18.44 -16.94 2.41
CA THR A 130 -18.04 -17.69 1.22
C THR A 130 -18.04 -19.17 1.56
N THR A 131 -18.87 -19.95 0.88
CA THR A 131 -18.94 -21.40 1.06
C THR A 131 -17.67 -22.09 0.57
N ALA A 132 -17.48 -23.35 0.94
CA ALA A 132 -16.38 -24.18 0.40
C ALA A 132 -16.43 -24.34 -1.14
N ALA A 133 -17.59 -24.14 -1.76
CA ALA A 133 -17.74 -24.12 -3.22
C ALA A 133 -17.39 -22.76 -3.85
N GLY A 134 -16.94 -21.78 -3.06
CA GLY A 134 -16.61 -20.44 -3.53
C GLY A 134 -17.83 -19.54 -3.79
N ILE A 135 -19.01 -19.91 -3.28
CA ILE A 135 -20.24 -19.13 -3.44
C ILE A 135 -20.43 -18.21 -2.23
N GLY A 136 -20.58 -16.91 -2.48
CA GLY A 136 -20.92 -15.91 -1.47
C GLY A 136 -22.39 -15.94 -1.08
N MET A 137 -22.69 -16.21 0.19
CA MET A 137 -24.05 -16.17 0.73
C MET A 137 -24.52 -14.73 0.96
N SER A 138 -25.83 -14.49 0.89
CA SER A 138 -26.38 -13.16 1.23
C SER A 138 -26.27 -12.89 2.73
N GLY A 139 -26.11 -11.63 3.09
CA GLY A 139 -26.18 -11.17 4.47
C GLY A 139 -27.59 -11.29 5.04
N GLY A 140 -27.67 -11.63 6.31
CA GLY A 140 -28.93 -11.72 7.07
C GLY A 140 -29.55 -10.35 7.32
N ALA A 141 -30.86 -10.33 7.54
CA ALA A 141 -31.56 -9.10 7.92
C ALA A 141 -31.19 -8.68 9.35
N GLY A 142 -31.02 -7.37 9.57
CA GLY A 142 -30.88 -6.80 10.92
C GLY A 142 -32.14 -6.99 11.76
N GLY A 143 -32.07 -6.71 13.06
CA GLY A 143 -33.19 -6.83 13.99
C GLY A 143 -34.40 -5.99 13.58
N ILE A 144 -35.60 -6.36 14.04
CA ILE A 144 -36.85 -5.72 13.61
C ILE A 144 -36.88 -4.22 13.96
N LEU A 145 -36.47 -3.85 15.18
CA LEU A 145 -36.46 -2.46 15.64
C LEU A 145 -35.12 -1.77 15.39
N TRP A 146 -34.03 -2.44 15.74
CA TRP A 146 -32.69 -1.89 15.62
C TRP A 146 -31.73 -2.95 15.12
N GLY A 147 -30.99 -2.63 14.07
CA GLY A 147 -29.94 -3.51 13.57
C GLY A 147 -29.60 -3.22 12.12
N ASN A 148 -28.31 -3.22 11.84
CA ASN A 148 -27.79 -3.15 10.48
C ASN A 148 -28.00 -4.49 9.79
N GLY A 149 -28.11 -4.48 8.46
CA GLY A 149 -28.05 -5.72 7.69
C GLY A 149 -26.64 -6.29 7.67
N GLY A 150 -26.52 -7.62 7.62
CA GLY A 150 -25.22 -8.29 7.47
C GLY A 150 -24.62 -8.03 6.09
N SER A 151 -23.30 -7.99 6.00
CA SER A 151 -22.59 -7.93 4.72
C SER A 151 -22.84 -9.20 3.88
N GLY A 152 -22.80 -9.08 2.56
CA GLY A 152 -22.84 -10.21 1.65
C GLY A 152 -21.48 -10.88 1.51
N GLY A 153 -21.45 -12.22 1.46
CA GLY A 153 -20.23 -12.97 1.25
C GLY A 153 -19.66 -12.80 -0.16
N ALA A 154 -18.34 -12.85 -0.29
CA ALA A 154 -17.67 -12.82 -1.58
C ALA A 154 -17.85 -14.16 -2.33
N SER A 155 -18.04 -14.08 -3.65
CA SER A 155 -18.01 -15.22 -4.55
C SER A 155 -16.66 -15.27 -5.26
N VAL A 156 -16.00 -16.44 -5.22
CA VAL A 156 -14.78 -16.74 -5.97
C VAL A 156 -15.02 -17.80 -7.06
N ALA A 157 -16.24 -18.36 -7.12
CA ALA A 157 -16.66 -19.27 -8.17
C ALA A 157 -17.07 -18.52 -9.44
N ASP A 158 -16.57 -18.98 -10.59
CA ASP A 158 -16.87 -18.42 -11.91
C ASP A 158 -18.38 -18.31 -12.17
N GLY A 159 -18.82 -17.17 -12.68
CA GLY A 159 -20.20 -16.90 -13.05
C GLY A 159 -21.16 -16.70 -11.87
N VAL A 160 -20.69 -16.75 -10.63
CA VAL A 160 -21.53 -16.60 -9.43
C VAL A 160 -21.48 -15.17 -8.90
N ALA A 161 -22.62 -14.51 -8.84
CA ALA A 161 -22.73 -13.16 -8.30
C ALA A 161 -22.32 -13.12 -6.82
N GLY A 162 -21.88 -11.96 -6.35
CA GLY A 162 -21.61 -11.75 -4.92
C GLY A 162 -22.87 -11.84 -4.09
N GLY A 163 -22.74 -12.24 -2.83
CA GLY A 163 -23.87 -12.26 -1.89
C GLY A 163 -24.47 -10.86 -1.75
N ALA A 164 -25.80 -10.75 -1.77
CA ALA A 164 -26.43 -9.46 -1.49
C ALA A 164 -26.22 -9.07 -0.02
N GLY A 165 -26.08 -7.76 0.23
CA GLY A 165 -26.13 -7.23 1.58
C GLY A 165 -27.52 -7.37 2.18
N GLY A 166 -27.59 -7.71 3.46
CA GLY A 166 -28.84 -7.86 4.19
C GLY A 166 -29.57 -6.53 4.38
N PRO A 167 -30.92 -6.52 4.44
CA PRO A 167 -31.66 -5.32 4.78
C PRO A 167 -31.62 -5.03 6.28
N ALA A 168 -31.73 -3.76 6.65
CA ALA A 168 -31.90 -3.34 8.04
C ALA A 168 -33.34 -3.53 8.57
N GLY A 169 -33.54 -3.18 9.84
CA GLY A 169 -34.82 -3.14 10.53
C GLY A 169 -35.64 -1.87 10.31
N LEU A 170 -36.26 -1.39 11.40
CA LEU A 170 -36.84 -0.05 11.46
C LEU A 170 -35.74 1.02 11.47
N ILE A 171 -34.69 0.80 12.28
CA ILE A 171 -33.50 1.64 12.38
C ILE A 171 -32.25 0.80 12.09
N GLY A 172 -31.39 1.26 11.19
CA GLY A 172 -30.11 0.62 10.88
C GLY A 172 -29.73 0.77 9.41
N SER A 173 -28.45 0.62 9.07
CA SER A 173 -27.98 0.66 7.69
C SER A 173 -28.07 -0.71 7.02
N GLY A 174 -28.32 -0.73 5.71
CA GLY A 174 -28.22 -1.96 4.93
C GLY A 174 -26.79 -2.49 4.90
N GLY A 175 -26.64 -3.81 4.79
CA GLY A 175 -25.34 -4.46 4.69
C GLY A 175 -24.67 -4.22 3.33
N THR A 176 -23.35 -4.29 3.27
CA THR A 176 -22.61 -4.17 2.01
C THR A 176 -22.82 -5.41 1.14
N GLY A 177 -22.79 -5.27 -0.19
CA GLY A 177 -22.79 -6.40 -1.10
C GLY A 177 -21.42 -7.08 -1.18
N GLY A 178 -21.39 -8.38 -1.40
CA GLY A 178 -20.17 -9.16 -1.58
C GLY A 178 -19.58 -9.04 -2.99
N MET A 179 -18.29 -9.34 -3.15
CA MET A 179 -17.64 -9.39 -4.47
C MET A 179 -18.21 -10.52 -5.33
N GLY A 180 -18.36 -10.29 -6.65
CA GLY A 180 -18.73 -11.32 -7.63
C GLY A 180 -17.55 -12.22 -8.03
N GLY A 181 -17.83 -13.45 -8.42
CA GLY A 181 -16.83 -14.34 -9.04
C GLY A 181 -16.54 -13.91 -10.48
N LEU A 182 -15.56 -14.56 -11.13
CA LEU A 182 -15.17 -14.25 -12.51
C LEU A 182 -16.38 -14.16 -13.45
N GLY A 183 -16.53 -13.04 -14.14
CA GLY A 183 -17.62 -12.76 -15.09
C GLY A 183 -18.97 -12.44 -14.45
N ALA A 184 -19.06 -12.37 -13.13
CA ALA A 184 -20.30 -12.17 -12.40
C ALA A 184 -20.37 -10.82 -11.69
N ALA A 185 -21.60 -10.34 -11.49
CA ALA A 185 -21.83 -9.07 -10.83
C ALA A 185 -21.50 -9.11 -9.34
N GLY A 186 -21.11 -7.96 -8.78
CA GLY A 186 -21.08 -7.77 -7.35
C GLY A 186 -22.48 -7.86 -6.75
N GLY A 187 -22.55 -8.28 -5.49
CA GLY A 187 -23.80 -8.31 -4.73
C GLY A 187 -24.38 -6.92 -4.56
N THR A 188 -25.71 -6.80 -4.57
CA THR A 188 -26.37 -5.52 -4.30
C THR A 188 -26.21 -5.15 -2.83
N GLY A 189 -26.05 -3.86 -2.53
CA GLY A 189 -26.14 -3.36 -1.16
C GLY A 189 -27.53 -3.55 -0.57
N GLY A 190 -27.60 -3.80 0.74
CA GLY A 190 -28.82 -3.99 1.49
C GLY A 190 -29.64 -2.71 1.61
N THR A 191 -30.96 -2.84 1.77
CA THR A 191 -31.83 -1.68 2.00
C THR A 191 -31.65 -1.15 3.43
N GLY A 192 -31.60 0.17 3.59
CA GLY A 192 -31.58 0.85 4.89
C GLY A 192 -32.89 0.68 5.67
N GLY A 193 -32.87 1.13 6.93
CA GLY A 193 -34.00 0.97 7.84
C GLY A 193 -35.28 1.64 7.34
N LEU A 194 -36.42 1.04 7.67
CA LEU A 194 -37.72 1.55 7.24
C LEU A 194 -37.96 3.01 7.65
N LEU A 195 -37.58 3.37 8.88
CA LEU A 195 -37.70 4.73 9.38
C LEU A 195 -36.40 5.50 9.18
N TRP A 196 -35.27 4.94 9.61
CA TRP A 196 -33.97 5.60 9.52
C TRP A 196 -32.87 4.62 9.16
N GLY A 197 -32.13 4.93 8.12
CA GLY A 197 -30.93 4.19 7.80
C GLY A 197 -30.52 4.32 6.35
N ASN A 198 -29.21 4.31 6.15
CA ASN A 198 -28.63 4.40 4.82
C ASN A 198 -28.69 3.03 4.13
N GLY A 199 -28.77 3.03 2.81
CA GLY A 199 -28.54 1.83 2.03
C GLY A 199 -27.09 1.35 2.12
N GLY A 200 -26.87 0.04 2.02
CA GLY A 200 -25.54 -0.55 1.98
C GLY A 200 -24.84 -0.31 0.65
N THR A 201 -23.51 -0.33 0.63
CA THR A 201 -22.74 -0.22 -0.62
C THR A 201 -22.89 -1.48 -1.46
N GLY A 202 -22.87 -1.34 -2.79
CA GLY A 202 -22.79 -2.47 -3.70
C GLY A 202 -21.41 -3.13 -3.66
N GLY A 203 -21.38 -4.43 -3.92
CA GLY A 203 -20.15 -5.23 -3.96
C GLY A 203 -19.36 -5.04 -5.25
N LEU A 204 -18.08 -5.38 -5.21
CA LEU A 204 -17.22 -5.34 -6.39
C LEU A 204 -17.68 -6.35 -7.44
N GLY A 205 -17.68 -5.98 -8.71
CA GLY A 205 -17.82 -6.94 -9.79
C GLY A 205 -16.63 -7.88 -9.80
N GLY A 206 -16.85 -9.17 -10.03
CA GLY A 206 -15.74 -10.07 -10.34
C GLY A 206 -15.07 -9.65 -11.64
N TRP A 207 -13.90 -10.17 -11.97
CA TRP A 207 -13.22 -9.76 -13.21
C TRP A 207 -14.17 -9.87 -14.41
N THR A 208 -14.22 -8.83 -15.25
CA THR A 208 -15.19 -8.61 -16.37
C THR A 208 -16.66 -8.41 -15.97
N GLY A 209 -16.99 -8.60 -14.69
CA GLY A 209 -18.32 -8.47 -14.11
C GLY A 209 -18.64 -7.07 -13.61
N VAL A 210 -19.93 -6.72 -13.64
CA VAL A 210 -20.46 -5.40 -13.26
C VAL A 210 -20.44 -5.20 -11.75
N GLY A 211 -20.18 -3.98 -11.29
CA GLY A 211 -20.30 -3.65 -9.86
C GLY A 211 -21.75 -3.77 -9.37
N GLY A 212 -21.93 -4.24 -8.13
CA GLY A 212 -23.25 -4.34 -7.51
C GLY A 212 -23.90 -2.97 -7.32
N SER A 213 -25.22 -2.87 -7.42
CA SER A 213 -25.91 -1.61 -7.12
C SER A 213 -25.84 -1.31 -5.62
N GLY A 214 -25.78 -0.03 -5.26
CA GLY A 214 -25.99 0.41 -3.88
C GLY A 214 -27.44 0.14 -3.44
N GLY A 215 -27.62 -0.09 -2.15
CA GLY A 215 -28.92 -0.27 -1.53
C GLY A 215 -29.67 1.05 -1.39
N ASN A 216 -30.99 0.99 -1.34
CA ASN A 216 -31.81 2.20 -1.15
C ASN A 216 -31.99 2.51 0.35
N ALA A 217 -32.19 3.78 0.68
CA ALA A 217 -32.82 4.19 1.92
C ALA A 217 -34.35 4.32 1.72
N LEU A 218 -35.13 4.19 2.80
CA LEU A 218 -36.59 4.15 2.71
C LEU A 218 -37.24 5.48 3.09
N PHE A 219 -37.19 5.90 4.36
CA PHE A 219 -37.87 7.13 4.80
C PHE A 219 -36.88 8.26 5.10
N PHE A 220 -35.92 8.01 5.99
CA PHE A 220 -34.74 8.85 6.21
C PHE A 220 -33.45 8.08 5.94
N GLY A 221 -32.47 8.74 5.33
CA GLY A 221 -31.13 8.20 5.12
C GLY A 221 -30.69 8.26 3.66
N ASP A 222 -29.40 8.11 3.44
CA ASP A 222 -28.78 8.19 2.12
C ASP A 222 -28.80 6.84 1.40
N GLY A 223 -28.88 6.86 0.08
CA GLY A 223 -28.65 5.68 -0.74
C GLY A 223 -27.20 5.21 -0.63
N GLY A 224 -26.99 3.90 -0.71
CA GLY A 224 -25.64 3.32 -0.71
C GLY A 224 -24.91 3.58 -2.03
N ALA A 225 -23.59 3.65 -2.00
CA ALA A 225 -22.79 3.76 -3.22
C ALA A 225 -22.84 2.47 -4.05
N GLY A 226 -22.76 2.58 -5.38
CA GLY A 226 -22.56 1.44 -6.26
C GLY A 226 -21.14 0.87 -6.15
N GLY A 227 -21.02 -0.44 -6.35
CA GLY A 227 -19.74 -1.15 -6.34
C GLY A 227 -18.93 -0.88 -7.61
N GLN A 228 -17.60 -1.00 -7.51
CA GLN A 228 -16.73 -0.91 -8.68
C GLN A 228 -16.94 -2.11 -9.61
N GLY A 229 -16.89 -1.88 -10.93
CA GLY A 229 -16.85 -2.94 -11.93
C GLY A 229 -15.48 -3.64 -11.97
N GLY A 230 -15.48 -4.94 -12.21
CA GLY A 230 -14.25 -5.73 -12.20
C GLY A 230 -13.33 -5.42 -13.39
N THR A 231 -12.06 -5.79 -13.27
CA THR A 231 -11.05 -5.51 -14.30
C THR A 231 -11.29 -6.27 -15.61
N PHE A 232 -10.53 -5.93 -16.65
CA PHE A 232 -10.54 -6.60 -17.96
C PHE A 232 -9.67 -7.87 -17.97
N MET A 233 -9.85 -8.71 -18.99
CA MET A 233 -9.00 -9.89 -19.23
C MET A 233 -8.79 -10.13 -20.73
N TYR A 234 -7.84 -10.97 -21.10
CA TYR A 234 -7.78 -11.58 -22.44
C TYR A 234 -8.31 -13.00 -22.40
N ASN A 235 -9.11 -13.39 -23.40
CA ASN A 235 -9.46 -14.80 -23.57
C ASN A 235 -8.32 -15.59 -24.25
N ALA A 236 -8.51 -16.91 -24.40
CA ALA A 236 -7.49 -17.81 -24.95
C ALA A 236 -7.02 -17.47 -26.38
N VAL A 237 -7.79 -16.69 -27.14
CA VAL A 237 -7.43 -16.24 -28.50
C VAL A 237 -6.91 -14.80 -28.54
N GLY A 238 -6.67 -14.19 -27.38
CA GLY A 238 -6.07 -12.86 -27.25
C GLY A 238 -7.03 -11.68 -27.47
N THR A 239 -8.35 -11.92 -27.47
CA THR A 239 -9.33 -10.83 -27.54
C THR A 239 -9.64 -10.29 -26.15
N ILE A 240 -9.84 -8.97 -26.07
CA ILE A 240 -10.17 -8.29 -24.81
C ILE A 240 -11.60 -8.64 -24.40
N LEU A 241 -11.74 -9.12 -23.18
CA LEU A 241 -12.98 -9.13 -22.42
C LEU A 241 -13.00 -7.82 -21.60
N PRO A 242 -13.89 -6.86 -21.91
CA PRO A 242 -14.00 -5.61 -21.19
C PRO A 242 -14.14 -5.82 -19.68
N GLY A 243 -13.62 -4.87 -18.90
CA GLY A 243 -13.98 -4.74 -17.50
C GLY A 243 -15.47 -4.39 -17.35
N GLY A 244 -16.04 -4.69 -16.18
CA GLY A 244 -17.44 -4.42 -15.93
C GLY A 244 -17.72 -2.95 -15.72
N THR A 245 -18.97 -2.54 -15.96
CA THR A 245 -19.43 -1.20 -15.59
C THR A 245 -19.48 -1.05 -14.08
N GLY A 246 -19.39 0.20 -13.59
CA GLY A 246 -19.68 0.48 -12.19
C GLY A 246 -21.15 0.24 -11.85
N GLY A 247 -21.42 -0.15 -10.62
CA GLY A 247 -22.77 -0.32 -10.10
C GLY A 247 -23.48 1.02 -9.91
N THR A 248 -24.80 1.03 -10.00
CA THR A 248 -25.57 2.25 -9.77
C THR A 248 -25.63 2.59 -8.29
N GLY A 249 -25.60 3.87 -7.93
CA GLY A 249 -25.90 4.32 -6.58
C GLY A 249 -27.36 4.08 -6.20
N GLY A 250 -27.60 3.85 -4.91
CA GLY A 250 -28.94 3.64 -4.36
C GLY A 250 -29.74 4.93 -4.22
N ILE A 251 -31.05 4.80 -4.14
CA ILE A 251 -31.98 5.93 -3.98
C ILE A 251 -31.96 6.40 -2.51
N GLY A 252 -31.98 7.72 -2.31
CA GLY A 252 -32.11 8.34 -0.99
C GLY A 252 -33.50 8.17 -0.37
N GLY A 253 -33.62 8.42 0.93
CA GLY A 253 -34.86 8.31 1.68
C GLY A 253 -35.98 9.18 1.09
N LEU A 254 -37.22 8.70 1.22
CA LEU A 254 -38.41 9.38 0.69
C LEU A 254 -38.46 10.83 1.16
N LEU A 255 -38.40 11.06 2.47
CA LEU A 255 -38.53 12.41 3.00
C LEU A 255 -37.21 13.17 2.96
N TRP A 256 -36.14 12.58 3.50
CA TRP A 256 -34.82 13.20 3.46
C TRP A 256 -33.71 12.16 3.29
N GLY A 257 -32.85 12.39 2.32
CA GLY A 257 -31.72 11.53 2.03
C GLY A 257 -31.13 11.79 0.66
N ASN A 258 -29.82 11.77 0.59
CA ASN A 258 -29.09 11.91 -0.66
C ASN A 258 -29.11 10.60 -1.44
N GLY A 259 -29.00 10.68 -2.76
CA GLY A 259 -28.70 9.51 -3.57
C GLY A 259 -27.26 9.03 -3.37
N GLY A 260 -27.03 7.72 -3.49
CA GLY A 260 -25.68 7.15 -3.41
C GLY A 260 -24.85 7.44 -4.65
N ALA A 261 -23.53 7.50 -4.52
CA ALA A 261 -22.64 7.65 -5.67
C ALA A 261 -22.67 6.40 -6.58
N GLY A 262 -22.47 6.57 -7.88
CA GLY A 262 -22.21 5.46 -8.80
C GLY A 262 -20.82 4.88 -8.60
N GLY A 263 -20.68 3.58 -8.84
CA GLY A 263 -19.40 2.87 -8.76
C GLY A 263 -18.47 3.19 -9.93
N THR A 264 -17.17 3.00 -9.75
CA THR A 264 -16.20 3.16 -10.84
C THR A 264 -16.30 2.01 -11.84
N GLY A 265 -16.11 2.27 -13.13
CA GLY A 265 -16.03 1.23 -14.14
C GLY A 265 -14.65 0.57 -14.19
N GLY A 266 -14.61 -0.74 -14.44
CA GLY A 266 -13.42 -1.47 -14.88
C GLY A 266 -12.90 -0.92 -16.22
N PRO A 267 -11.66 -1.22 -16.67
CA PRO A 267 -11.18 -0.76 -17.96
C PRO A 267 -12.17 -1.13 -19.08
N TYR A 268 -12.48 -0.18 -19.96
CA TYR A 268 -13.55 -0.28 -20.99
C TYR A 268 -15.00 -0.30 -20.46
N GLY A 269 -15.21 -0.35 -19.15
CA GLY A 269 -16.50 -0.24 -18.48
C GLY A 269 -16.85 1.20 -18.10
N VAL A 270 -18.09 1.60 -18.41
CA VAL A 270 -18.65 2.92 -18.04
C VAL A 270 -18.82 3.00 -16.53
N GLY A 271 -18.64 4.17 -15.95
CA GLY A 271 -18.98 4.43 -14.55
C GLY A 271 -20.48 4.24 -14.27
N GLY A 272 -20.82 3.82 -13.06
CA GLY A 272 -22.20 3.64 -12.64
C GLY A 272 -22.95 4.97 -12.51
N THR A 273 -24.26 4.96 -12.69
CA THR A 273 -25.06 6.18 -12.46
C THR A 273 -25.18 6.47 -10.97
N GLY A 274 -25.16 7.74 -10.58
CA GLY A 274 -25.53 8.17 -9.24
C GLY A 274 -27.02 7.90 -8.96
N GLY A 275 -27.32 7.57 -7.70
CA GLY A 275 -28.67 7.42 -7.21
C GLY A 275 -29.38 8.77 -7.07
N SER A 276 -30.70 8.78 -7.15
CA SER A 276 -31.47 10.02 -6.98
C SER A 276 -31.96 10.19 -5.54
N ALA A 277 -32.10 11.43 -5.09
CA ALA A 277 -32.90 11.77 -3.91
C ALA A 277 -34.39 11.84 -4.29
N GLN A 278 -35.28 11.82 -3.30
CA GLN A 278 -36.74 11.81 -3.51
C GLN A 278 -37.38 13.18 -3.25
N TRP A 279 -37.67 13.56 -2.00
CA TRP A 279 -38.26 14.88 -1.70
C TRP A 279 -37.23 15.92 -1.30
N LEU A 280 -36.38 15.60 -0.32
CA LEU A 280 -35.27 16.44 0.13
C LEU A 280 -33.95 15.67 0.08
N GLY A 281 -32.90 16.31 -0.43
CA GLY A 281 -31.55 15.73 -0.48
C GLY A 281 -30.93 15.87 -1.87
N ASP A 282 -29.61 15.74 -1.94
CA ASP A 282 -28.86 15.87 -3.18
C ASP A 282 -28.81 14.55 -3.95
N GLY A 283 -28.69 14.62 -5.26
CA GLY A 283 -28.42 13.45 -6.09
C GLY A 283 -26.99 12.94 -5.86
N GLY A 284 -26.80 11.63 -5.99
CA GLY A 284 -25.48 11.03 -5.92
C GLY A 284 -24.65 11.34 -7.15
N THR A 285 -23.33 11.44 -7.00
CA THR A 285 -22.43 11.65 -8.15
C THR A 285 -22.39 10.42 -9.05
N GLY A 286 -22.20 10.60 -10.35
CA GLY A 286 -21.88 9.51 -11.26
C GLY A 286 -20.51 8.92 -10.96
N GLY A 287 -20.35 7.63 -11.23
CA GLY A 287 -19.09 6.92 -11.07
C GLY A 287 -18.09 7.26 -12.19
N MET A 288 -16.81 7.20 -11.89
CA MET A 288 -15.76 7.38 -12.89
C MET A 288 -15.75 6.23 -13.92
N GLY A 289 -15.51 6.54 -15.20
CA GLY A 289 -15.27 5.53 -16.22
C GLY A 289 -13.93 4.83 -16.07
N GLY A 290 -13.84 3.54 -16.42
CA GLY A 290 -12.54 2.89 -16.56
C GLY A 290 -11.71 3.54 -17.66
N ALA A 291 -10.39 3.31 -17.71
CA ALA A 291 -9.43 4.07 -18.53
C ALA A 291 -9.85 4.43 -19.98
N PHE A 292 -10.69 3.62 -20.63
CA PHE A 292 -11.16 3.77 -22.01
C PHE A 292 -12.67 4.04 -22.14
N ALA A 293 -13.33 4.44 -21.06
CA ALA A 293 -14.79 4.51 -20.99
C ALA A 293 -15.28 5.81 -20.34
N ASN A 294 -16.55 6.12 -20.59
CA ASN A 294 -17.18 7.34 -20.10
C ASN A 294 -17.49 7.25 -18.60
N GLY A 295 -17.59 8.41 -17.97
CA GLY A 295 -18.16 8.55 -16.63
C GLY A 295 -19.66 8.27 -16.64
N GLY A 296 -20.17 7.87 -15.47
CA GLY A 296 -21.58 7.64 -15.23
C GLY A 296 -22.36 8.94 -15.04
N LEU A 297 -23.68 8.88 -15.21
CA LEU A 297 -24.54 10.03 -15.01
C LEU A 297 -24.67 10.38 -13.53
N GLY A 298 -24.79 11.66 -13.20
CA GLY A 298 -25.20 12.11 -11.87
C GLY A 298 -26.67 11.82 -11.60
N GLY A 299 -27.01 11.55 -10.35
CA GLY A 299 -28.39 11.33 -9.91
C GLY A 299 -29.15 12.63 -9.71
N ASN A 300 -30.47 12.58 -9.74
CA ASN A 300 -31.29 13.78 -9.54
C ASN A 300 -31.36 14.17 -8.05
N GLY A 301 -31.38 15.46 -7.77
CA GLY A 301 -31.72 15.99 -6.46
C GLY A 301 -33.20 15.80 -6.12
N GLY A 302 -33.54 16.05 -4.86
CA GLY A 302 -34.90 15.93 -4.35
C GLY A 302 -35.86 16.83 -5.12
N GLN A 303 -37.06 16.33 -5.38
CA GLN A 303 -38.10 17.02 -6.15
C GLN A 303 -38.37 18.44 -5.63
N LEU A 304 -38.32 18.65 -4.31
CA LEU A 304 -38.53 19.96 -3.70
C LEU A 304 -37.20 20.69 -3.46
N ILE A 305 -36.32 20.12 -2.64
CA ILE A 305 -35.03 20.71 -2.25
C ILE A 305 -33.91 19.69 -2.47
N GLY A 306 -32.91 20.08 -3.25
CA GLY A 306 -31.73 19.25 -3.48
C GLY A 306 -31.03 19.56 -4.78
N SER A 307 -29.71 19.57 -4.79
CA SER A 307 -28.92 19.68 -6.00
C SER A 307 -28.84 18.33 -6.71
N GLY A 308 -28.79 18.32 -8.03
CA GLY A 308 -28.42 17.13 -8.78
C GLY A 308 -26.96 16.77 -8.51
N GLY A 309 -26.66 15.48 -8.50
CA GLY A 309 -25.30 15.00 -8.38
C GLY A 309 -24.50 15.29 -9.64
N ASP A 310 -23.20 15.54 -9.49
CA ASP A 310 -22.30 15.72 -10.62
C ASP A 310 -22.18 14.42 -11.43
N GLY A 311 -21.95 14.55 -12.74
CA GLY A 311 -21.59 13.41 -13.56
C GLY A 311 -20.18 12.91 -13.24
N GLY A 312 -19.97 11.61 -13.40
CA GLY A 312 -18.67 11.00 -13.20
C GLY A 312 -17.66 11.44 -14.26
N THR A 313 -16.38 11.46 -13.90
CA THR A 313 -15.31 11.77 -14.86
C THR A 313 -15.11 10.61 -15.85
N GLY A 314 -14.71 10.94 -17.07
CA GLY A 314 -14.26 9.93 -18.04
C GLY A 314 -12.92 9.30 -17.64
N GLY A 315 -12.64 8.09 -18.14
CA GLY A 315 -11.35 7.42 -17.96
C GLY A 315 -10.22 8.08 -18.76
N VAL A 316 -9.00 7.92 -18.26
CA VAL A 316 -7.76 8.65 -18.63
C VAL A 316 -7.23 8.54 -20.08
N ILE A 317 -7.88 7.81 -20.99
CA ILE A 317 -7.44 7.74 -22.40
C ILE A 317 -8.46 8.35 -23.36
N SER A 318 -9.73 7.98 -23.22
CA SER A 318 -10.75 8.35 -24.21
C SER A 318 -12.14 8.55 -23.61
N GLY A 319 -12.26 8.63 -22.28
CA GLY A 319 -13.55 8.75 -21.62
C GLY A 319 -14.11 10.17 -21.68
N LEU A 320 -15.37 10.31 -22.06
CA LEU A 320 -16.14 11.53 -21.82
C LEU A 320 -16.66 11.55 -20.39
N GLY A 321 -16.80 12.75 -19.81
CA GLY A 321 -17.53 12.88 -18.55
C GLY A 321 -19.03 12.59 -18.70
N GLY A 322 -19.65 12.08 -17.65
CA GLY A 322 -21.10 11.90 -17.59
C GLY A 322 -21.81 13.23 -17.38
N SER A 323 -23.08 13.34 -17.79
CA SER A 323 -23.89 14.52 -17.46
C SER A 323 -24.26 14.53 -15.97
N GLY A 324 -24.33 15.70 -15.36
CA GLY A 324 -24.89 15.85 -14.02
C GLY A 324 -26.41 15.66 -14.00
N GLY A 325 -26.94 15.38 -12.82
CA GLY A 325 -28.37 15.22 -12.59
C GLY A 325 -29.10 16.55 -12.41
N THR A 326 -30.43 16.51 -12.50
CA THR A 326 -31.27 17.70 -12.33
C THR A 326 -31.41 18.10 -10.86
N GLY A 327 -31.56 19.39 -10.57
CA GLY A 327 -31.84 19.92 -9.23
C GLY A 327 -33.35 20.04 -8.93
N GLY A 328 -33.68 20.28 -7.66
CA GLY A 328 -35.05 20.40 -7.16
C GLY A 328 -35.80 21.64 -7.64
N GLN A 329 -37.13 21.56 -7.61
CA GLN A 329 -38.02 22.59 -8.15
C GLN A 329 -38.03 23.90 -7.35
N LEU A 330 -37.82 23.84 -6.02
CA LEU A 330 -37.83 25.01 -5.14
C LEU A 330 -36.41 25.54 -4.88
N LEU A 331 -35.49 24.66 -4.48
CA LEU A 331 -34.08 24.98 -4.23
C LEU A 331 -33.19 23.82 -4.69
N GLY A 332 -32.17 24.10 -5.50
CA GLY A 332 -31.23 23.07 -5.97
C GLY A 332 -30.59 23.46 -7.30
N GLN A 333 -29.31 23.11 -7.48
CA GLN A 333 -28.62 23.31 -8.76
C GLN A 333 -28.57 22.01 -9.55
N THR A 334 -28.48 22.10 -10.88
CA THR A 334 -28.14 20.92 -11.71
C THR A 334 -26.67 20.57 -11.45
N GLY A 335 -26.38 19.28 -11.30
CA GLY A 335 -25.00 18.81 -11.14
C GLY A 335 -24.16 19.16 -12.37
N ALA A 336 -22.86 19.36 -12.15
CA ALA A 336 -21.92 19.61 -13.23
C ALA A 336 -21.77 18.36 -14.12
N THR A 337 -21.51 18.55 -15.41
CA THR A 337 -20.97 17.48 -16.25
C THR A 337 -19.58 17.11 -15.73
N GLY A 338 -19.31 15.81 -15.60
CA GLY A 338 -17.99 15.33 -15.24
C GLY A 338 -16.93 15.77 -16.25
N ALA A 339 -15.68 15.87 -15.81
CA ALA A 339 -14.58 16.14 -16.71
C ALA A 339 -14.38 14.97 -17.70
N ASN A 340 -13.93 15.28 -18.91
CA ASN A 340 -13.35 14.26 -19.80
C ASN A 340 -12.09 13.67 -19.16
N GLY A 341 -11.69 12.49 -19.64
CA GLY A 341 -10.45 11.84 -19.27
C GLY A 341 -9.24 12.77 -19.45
N GLY A 342 -8.43 12.87 -18.41
CA GLY A 342 -7.15 13.57 -18.42
C GLY A 342 -6.00 12.62 -18.75
N PRO A 343 -4.73 13.06 -18.60
CA PRO A 343 -3.59 12.16 -18.74
C PRO A 343 -3.71 10.97 -17.79
N ALA A 344 -3.13 9.83 -18.17
CA ALA A 344 -3.04 8.62 -17.34
C ALA A 344 -2.05 8.78 -16.20
N ALA A 345 -2.24 9.83 -15.40
CA ALA A 345 -1.37 10.24 -14.34
C ALA A 345 -2.00 9.94 -12.97
N VAL A 346 -1.14 9.62 -12.01
CA VAL A 346 -1.48 9.44 -10.61
C VAL A 346 -0.51 10.26 -9.76
N GLN A 347 -0.97 10.70 -8.60
CA GLN A 347 -0.15 11.53 -7.72
C GLN A 347 1.10 10.76 -7.29
N LEU A 348 2.25 11.41 -7.40
CA LEU A 348 3.51 10.95 -6.83
C LEU A 348 3.73 11.71 -5.54
N THR A 349 3.84 10.96 -4.45
CA THR A 349 4.26 11.48 -3.16
C THR A 349 5.62 10.91 -2.78
N MET A 350 6.24 11.41 -1.72
CA MET A 350 7.55 10.95 -1.28
C MET A 350 7.45 10.41 0.15
N HIS A 351 8.03 9.23 0.40
CA HIS A 351 8.34 8.72 1.73
C HIS A 351 9.85 8.72 1.92
N GLY A 352 10.37 9.76 2.59
CA GLY A 352 11.81 10.04 2.57
C GLY A 352 12.29 10.34 1.15
N THR A 353 13.21 9.54 0.64
CA THR A 353 13.74 9.66 -0.73
C THR A 353 13.05 8.73 -1.73
N ARG A 354 12.04 7.96 -1.30
CA ARG A 354 11.39 6.95 -2.14
C ARG A 354 10.08 7.50 -2.69
N PRO A 355 9.87 7.49 -4.01
CA PRO A 355 8.62 7.93 -4.58
C PRO A 355 7.54 6.86 -4.35
N THR A 356 6.32 7.31 -4.02
CA THR A 356 5.20 6.44 -3.69
C THR A 356 3.95 6.84 -4.47
N LEU A 357 3.09 5.86 -4.75
CA LEU A 357 1.77 6.05 -5.34
C LEU A 357 0.71 5.28 -4.55
N GLN A 358 -0.56 5.68 -4.70
CA GLN A 358 -1.67 4.92 -4.15
C GLN A 358 -2.05 3.74 -5.05
N VAL A 359 -2.29 2.59 -4.44
CA VAL A 359 -2.71 1.37 -5.13
C VAL A 359 -3.62 0.54 -4.23
N SER A 360 -4.58 -0.15 -4.83
CA SER A 360 -5.47 -1.12 -4.18
C SER A 360 -5.35 -2.48 -4.89
N VAL A 361 -5.56 -3.57 -4.15
CA VAL A 361 -5.54 -4.96 -4.63
C VAL A 361 -6.95 -5.54 -4.54
N ASP A 362 -7.51 -5.99 -5.66
CA ASP A 362 -8.88 -6.54 -5.77
C ASP A 362 -9.95 -5.74 -5.00
N GLY A 363 -9.83 -4.40 -5.03
CA GLY A 363 -10.76 -3.47 -4.38
C GLY A 363 -10.68 -3.43 -2.85
N GLY A 364 -9.60 -3.96 -2.27
CA GLY A 364 -9.18 -3.65 -0.91
C GLY A 364 -8.84 -2.16 -0.71
N PRO A 365 -8.37 -1.75 0.48
CA PRO A 365 -8.04 -0.36 0.74
C PRO A 365 -6.97 0.17 -0.21
N PHE A 366 -7.07 1.46 -0.58
CA PHE A 366 -5.96 2.14 -1.23
C PHE A 366 -4.84 2.38 -0.21
N VAL A 367 -3.64 1.95 -0.55
CA VAL A 367 -2.44 2.04 0.28
C VAL A 367 -1.32 2.75 -0.49
N GLN A 368 -0.39 3.35 0.25
CA GLN A 368 0.79 3.96 -0.33
C GLN A 368 1.86 2.90 -0.55
N ALA A 369 2.26 2.74 -1.81
CA ALA A 369 3.27 1.77 -2.20
C ALA A 369 4.50 2.48 -2.78
N THR A 370 5.68 2.04 -2.36
CA THR A 370 6.94 2.54 -2.90
C THR A 370 7.15 2.03 -4.32
N VAL A 371 7.48 2.93 -5.24
CA VAL A 371 7.82 2.56 -6.62
C VAL A 371 9.31 2.32 -6.73
N ASP A 372 9.65 1.11 -7.16
CA ASP A 372 11.03 0.67 -7.34
C ASP A 372 11.27 0.31 -8.81
N THR A 373 11.98 1.18 -9.53
CA THR A 373 12.33 0.90 -10.94
C THR A 373 13.38 -0.19 -11.06
N GLY A 374 14.16 -0.46 -10.00
CA GLY A 374 15.23 -1.46 -9.95
C GLY A 374 14.77 -2.92 -9.87
N SER A 375 13.48 -3.16 -9.57
CA SER A 375 12.90 -4.49 -9.42
C SER A 375 11.61 -4.67 -10.23
N ASN A 376 11.16 -5.92 -10.40
CA ASN A 376 9.86 -6.29 -10.96
C ASN A 376 8.91 -6.86 -9.90
N ALA A 377 9.35 -6.90 -8.63
CA ALA A 377 8.62 -7.54 -7.55
C ALA A 377 7.36 -6.75 -7.20
N LEU A 378 6.24 -7.44 -7.04
CA LEU A 378 4.99 -6.83 -6.60
C LEU A 378 4.66 -7.38 -5.22
N LEU A 379 5.04 -6.65 -4.19
CA LEU A 379 5.02 -7.12 -2.80
C LEU A 379 4.17 -6.19 -1.93
N PHE A 380 3.20 -6.75 -1.22
CA PHE A 380 2.32 -6.02 -0.32
C PHE A 380 2.51 -6.49 1.11
N ALA A 381 2.54 -5.54 2.02
CA ALA A 381 2.47 -5.86 3.44
C ALA A 381 1.09 -6.46 3.78
N PRO A 382 1.00 -7.38 4.75
CA PRO A 382 -0.22 -8.12 5.01
C PRO A 382 -1.36 -7.23 5.53
N GLN A 383 -1.04 -6.11 6.19
CA GLN A 383 -2.04 -5.12 6.62
C GLN A 383 -2.58 -4.23 5.49
N ASP A 384 -1.96 -4.27 4.32
CA ASP A 384 -2.26 -3.39 3.19
C ASP A 384 -3.16 -4.09 2.15
N VAL A 385 -3.61 -5.31 2.43
CA VAL A 385 -4.49 -6.11 1.57
C VAL A 385 -5.64 -6.73 2.38
N ASP A 386 -6.74 -7.06 1.71
CA ASP A 386 -7.78 -7.89 2.29
C ASP A 386 -7.47 -9.37 2.01
N LEU A 387 -6.88 -10.03 3.02
CA LEU A 387 -6.50 -11.45 2.90
C LEU A 387 -7.70 -12.39 2.77
N ALA A 388 -8.86 -12.02 3.31
CA ALA A 388 -10.05 -12.84 3.18
C ALA A 388 -10.57 -12.80 1.74
N ALA A 389 -10.55 -11.61 1.11
CA ALA A 389 -10.94 -11.43 -0.29
C ALA A 389 -9.98 -12.12 -1.28
N LEU A 390 -8.67 -12.12 -0.99
CA LEU A 390 -7.65 -12.78 -1.84
C LEU A 390 -7.74 -14.31 -1.85
N GLY A 391 -8.41 -14.92 -0.86
CA GLY A 391 -8.60 -16.36 -0.78
C GLY A 391 -7.33 -17.14 -0.44
N VAL A 392 -7.18 -18.34 -1.02
CA VAL A 392 -6.08 -19.25 -0.72
C VAL A 392 -4.85 -18.89 -1.56
N PRO A 393 -3.64 -18.77 -0.97
CA PRO A 393 -2.43 -18.50 -1.73
C PRO A 393 -2.14 -19.62 -2.74
N VAL A 394 -1.69 -19.23 -3.93
CA VAL A 394 -1.24 -20.12 -5.01
C VAL A 394 0.06 -20.83 -4.61
N GLN A 395 0.94 -20.12 -3.91
CA GLN A 395 2.22 -20.64 -3.42
C GLN A 395 2.61 -19.94 -2.11
N THR A 396 3.36 -20.58 -1.24
CA THR A 396 3.71 -20.04 0.09
C THR A 396 5.19 -20.14 0.41
N GLY A 397 5.70 -19.20 1.20
CA GLY A 397 7.06 -19.25 1.77
C GLY A 397 8.18 -19.01 0.74
N LEU A 398 7.91 -18.23 -0.30
CA LEU A 398 8.93 -17.81 -1.27
C LEU A 398 9.77 -16.66 -0.71
N THR A 399 10.96 -16.45 -1.27
CA THR A 399 11.88 -15.39 -0.84
C THR A 399 12.28 -14.50 -2.00
N TYR A 400 12.33 -13.19 -1.78
CA TYR A 400 12.92 -12.19 -2.68
C TYR A 400 14.02 -11.44 -1.93
N ASN A 401 15.18 -11.26 -2.57
CA ASN A 401 16.34 -10.59 -1.96
C ASN A 401 16.60 -9.26 -2.65
N PHE A 402 16.55 -8.17 -1.88
CA PHE A 402 16.96 -6.85 -2.30
C PHE A 402 18.38 -6.52 -1.79
N GLY A 403 19.03 -5.60 -2.50
CA GLY A 403 20.28 -4.97 -2.07
C GLY A 403 21.55 -5.79 -2.32
N SER A 404 22.66 -5.29 -1.79
CA SER A 404 24.00 -5.88 -1.94
C SER A 404 24.46 -6.57 -0.66
N PRO A 405 25.50 -7.43 -0.68
CA PRO A 405 26.05 -8.01 0.55
C PRO A 405 26.45 -6.94 1.57
N GLY A 406 25.86 -6.99 2.78
CA GLY A 406 26.06 -5.99 3.85
C GLY A 406 25.01 -4.88 3.90
N ASP A 407 24.12 -4.81 2.92
CA ASP A 407 22.95 -3.93 2.83
C ASP A 407 21.83 -4.69 2.09
N SER A 408 21.37 -5.78 2.71
CA SER A 408 20.44 -6.74 2.09
C SER A 408 19.14 -6.86 2.88
N THR A 409 18.03 -6.85 2.15
CA THR A 409 16.70 -7.14 2.67
C THR A 409 16.21 -8.47 2.08
N VAL A 410 15.84 -9.39 2.96
CA VAL A 410 15.24 -10.68 2.60
C VAL A 410 13.75 -10.61 2.91
N VAL A 411 12.92 -10.72 1.89
CA VAL A 411 11.46 -10.70 2.00
C VAL A 411 10.91 -12.10 1.77
N THR A 412 10.22 -12.66 2.76
CA THR A 412 9.47 -13.90 2.61
C THR A 412 8.00 -13.58 2.34
N TYR A 413 7.37 -14.26 1.37
CA TYR A 413 6.01 -13.95 0.93
C TYR A 413 5.22 -15.17 0.43
N ASN A 414 3.90 -15.01 0.39
CA ASN A 414 2.95 -15.92 -0.26
C ASN A 414 2.42 -15.29 -1.55
N VAL A 415 2.09 -16.10 -2.54
CA VAL A 415 1.67 -15.66 -3.88
C VAL A 415 0.15 -15.75 -4.02
N TYR A 416 -0.45 -14.72 -4.58
CA TYR A 416 -1.85 -14.59 -4.92
C TYR A 416 -2.02 -14.12 -6.37
N LYS A 417 -3.25 -14.24 -6.89
CA LYS A 417 -3.63 -13.71 -8.19
C LYS A 417 -4.68 -12.62 -7.98
N ALA A 418 -4.36 -11.38 -8.34
CA ALA A 418 -5.24 -10.24 -8.10
C ALA A 418 -5.02 -9.12 -9.11
N ALA A 419 -6.02 -8.25 -9.28
CA ALA A 419 -5.90 -7.03 -10.05
C ALA A 419 -5.39 -5.87 -9.17
N LEU A 420 -4.56 -5.00 -9.76
CA LEU A 420 -4.19 -3.73 -9.14
C LEU A 420 -5.07 -2.60 -9.67
N ASN A 421 -5.43 -1.68 -8.79
CA ASN A 421 -6.09 -0.44 -9.12
C ASN A 421 -5.22 0.73 -8.65
N PHE A 422 -4.73 1.54 -9.59
CA PHE A 422 -3.90 2.72 -9.31
C PHE A 422 -4.75 4.01 -9.16
N GLY A 423 -6.08 3.89 -9.21
CA GLY A 423 -6.98 5.03 -9.31
C GLY A 423 -7.20 5.47 -10.76
N ASN A 424 -8.03 6.49 -10.96
CA ASN A 424 -8.31 7.08 -12.29
C ASN A 424 -8.78 6.07 -13.37
N GLY A 425 -9.38 4.95 -12.97
CA GLY A 425 -9.79 3.87 -13.86
C GLY A 425 -8.63 3.04 -14.44
N ILE A 426 -7.41 3.21 -13.91
CA ILE A 426 -6.19 2.52 -14.31
C ILE A 426 -6.07 1.24 -13.52
N MET A 427 -6.47 0.13 -14.14
CA MET A 427 -6.44 -1.19 -13.51
C MET A 427 -5.73 -2.21 -14.39
N THR A 428 -4.98 -3.09 -13.75
CA THR A 428 -4.33 -4.21 -14.43
C THR A 428 -5.33 -5.33 -14.67
N GLN A 429 -5.06 -6.17 -15.67
CA GLN A 429 -5.61 -7.52 -15.62
C GLN A 429 -5.05 -8.27 -14.39
N PRO A 430 -5.65 -9.39 -13.98
CA PRO A 430 -5.16 -10.15 -12.84
C PRO A 430 -3.70 -10.54 -13.01
N THR A 431 -2.87 -10.22 -12.03
CA THR A 431 -1.42 -10.42 -12.03
C THR A 431 -0.95 -11.14 -10.76
N THR A 432 0.31 -11.54 -10.74
CA THR A 432 0.96 -12.17 -9.59
C THR A 432 1.25 -11.13 -8.52
N VAL A 433 0.65 -11.30 -7.33
CA VAL A 433 0.87 -10.46 -6.15
C VAL A 433 1.51 -11.28 -5.04
N GLY A 434 2.60 -10.79 -4.47
CA GLY A 434 3.18 -11.37 -3.26
C GLY A 434 2.68 -10.64 -2.01
N VAL A 435 2.16 -11.36 -1.01
CA VAL A 435 1.89 -10.81 0.32
C VAL A 435 3.00 -11.24 1.27
N ILE A 436 3.65 -10.26 1.88
CA ILE A 436 4.81 -10.43 2.76
C ILE A 436 4.38 -11.14 4.06
N THR A 437 5.13 -12.16 4.45
CA THR A 437 4.99 -12.87 5.73
C THR A 437 6.11 -12.51 6.71
N SER A 438 7.29 -12.13 6.20
CA SER A 438 8.41 -11.68 7.01
C SER A 438 9.34 -10.80 6.16
N GLU A 439 9.92 -9.76 6.76
CA GLU A 439 10.96 -8.94 6.14
C GLU A 439 12.13 -8.79 7.11
N VAL A 440 13.35 -9.07 6.63
CA VAL A 440 14.57 -9.05 7.43
C VAL A 440 15.63 -8.21 6.73
N TYR A 441 16.01 -7.09 7.35
CA TYR A 441 17.07 -6.21 6.88
C TYR A 441 18.36 -6.49 7.65
N ASN A 442 19.41 -6.93 6.95
CA ASN A 442 20.72 -7.26 7.53
C ASN A 442 20.63 -8.16 8.78
N GLY A 443 19.77 -9.18 8.72
CA GLY A 443 19.53 -10.12 9.82
C GLY A 443 18.60 -9.60 10.93
N THR A 444 18.12 -8.36 10.84
CA THR A 444 17.19 -7.75 11.79
C THR A 444 15.77 -7.74 11.20
N PRO A 445 14.76 -8.32 11.86
CA PRO A 445 13.38 -8.21 11.43
C PRO A 445 12.93 -6.75 11.36
N VAL A 446 12.26 -6.39 10.27
CA VAL A 446 11.69 -5.05 10.06
C VAL A 446 10.21 -5.17 9.71
N ARG A 447 9.49 -4.05 9.78
CA ARG A 447 8.08 -4.01 9.40
C ARG A 447 7.98 -4.13 7.87
N PRO A 448 7.14 -5.05 7.34
CA PRO A 448 6.90 -5.17 5.91
C PRO A 448 6.50 -3.85 5.25
N GLU A 449 7.16 -3.51 4.14
CA GLU A 449 6.83 -2.38 3.28
C GLU A 449 6.20 -2.83 1.96
N THR A 450 5.14 -2.14 1.53
CA THR A 450 4.52 -2.36 0.23
C THR A 450 5.35 -1.71 -0.88
N LEU A 451 5.66 -2.49 -1.92
CA LEU A 451 6.55 -2.13 -3.01
C LEU A 451 5.99 -2.58 -4.37
N ILE A 452 6.05 -1.66 -5.35
CA ILE A 452 5.71 -1.89 -6.76
C ILE A 452 6.98 -1.80 -7.58
N GLY A 453 7.50 -2.97 -7.97
CA GLY A 453 8.58 -3.11 -8.93
C GLY A 453 8.08 -2.81 -10.34
N VAL A 454 8.72 -1.86 -11.02
CA VAL A 454 8.34 -1.39 -12.36
C VAL A 454 9.43 -1.61 -13.42
N GLY A 455 10.43 -2.42 -13.10
CA GLY A 455 11.56 -2.71 -13.98
C GLY A 455 11.31 -3.80 -15.02
N ALA A 456 11.47 -3.45 -16.30
CA ALA A 456 11.08 -4.27 -17.46
C ALA A 456 11.96 -5.48 -17.76
N ASN A 457 13.27 -5.35 -17.50
CA ASN A 457 14.29 -6.36 -17.81
C ASN A 457 14.90 -6.97 -16.55
N VAL A 458 14.18 -6.89 -15.44
CA VAL A 458 14.49 -7.64 -14.22
C VAL A 458 13.93 -9.06 -14.40
N ASN A 459 14.75 -10.06 -14.13
CA ASN A 459 14.37 -11.46 -14.27
C ASN A 459 14.18 -12.07 -12.89
N ASP A 460 12.93 -12.35 -12.53
CA ASP A 460 12.57 -13.15 -11.37
C ASP A 460 11.63 -14.28 -11.82
N PRO A 461 11.83 -15.53 -11.35
CA PRO A 461 11.03 -16.67 -11.79
C PRO A 461 9.55 -16.58 -11.38
N VAL A 462 9.22 -15.84 -10.32
CA VAL A 462 7.86 -15.65 -9.82
C VAL A 462 7.24 -14.39 -10.43
N PHE A 463 7.97 -13.27 -10.38
CA PHE A 463 7.56 -11.98 -10.94
C PHE A 463 8.06 -11.82 -12.38
N ASN A 464 7.68 -12.75 -13.26
CA ASN A 464 8.17 -12.77 -14.64
C ASN A 464 7.52 -11.72 -15.58
N THR A 465 6.58 -10.92 -15.08
CA THR A 465 5.91 -9.83 -15.81
C THR A 465 5.74 -8.62 -14.90
N VAL A 466 5.97 -7.42 -15.44
CA VAL A 466 5.77 -6.17 -14.68
C VAL A 466 4.28 -5.87 -14.57
N ALA A 467 3.83 -5.45 -13.39
CA ALA A 467 2.42 -5.11 -13.15
C ALA A 467 1.89 -4.06 -14.14
N VAL A 468 2.71 -3.05 -14.47
CA VAL A 468 2.34 -2.01 -15.44
C VAL A 468 2.14 -2.58 -16.86
N GLN A 469 2.88 -3.63 -17.26
CA GLN A 469 2.65 -4.31 -18.55
C GLN A 469 1.34 -5.12 -18.57
N GLN A 470 0.69 -5.29 -17.41
CA GLN A 470 -0.63 -5.90 -17.29
C GLN A 470 -1.77 -4.86 -17.45
N LEU A 471 -1.45 -3.59 -17.70
CA LEU A 471 -2.44 -2.57 -18.04
C LEU A 471 -2.98 -2.76 -19.47
N PRO A 472 -4.16 -2.20 -19.79
CA PRO A 472 -4.75 -2.35 -21.12
C PRO A 472 -4.11 -1.41 -22.15
N GLY A 473 -3.88 -1.93 -23.36
CA GLY A 473 -3.51 -1.12 -24.53
C GLY A 473 -2.27 -0.26 -24.32
N LEU A 474 -2.35 1.02 -24.68
CA LEU A 474 -1.21 1.96 -24.61
C LEU A 474 -0.69 2.18 -23.20
N LEU A 475 -1.49 1.94 -22.15
CA LEU A 475 -1.07 2.10 -20.75
C LEU A 475 0.08 1.15 -20.37
N ALA A 476 0.20 0.02 -21.07
CA ALA A 476 1.26 -0.96 -20.85
C ALA A 476 2.61 -0.60 -21.50
N ASN A 477 2.73 0.54 -22.20
CA ASN A 477 3.95 0.89 -22.95
C ASN A 477 5.10 1.38 -22.06
N GLY A 478 4.82 1.84 -20.85
CA GLY A 478 5.82 2.35 -19.93
C GLY A 478 5.24 3.14 -18.77
N ILE A 479 6.15 3.66 -17.95
CA ILE A 479 5.84 4.56 -16.83
C ILE A 479 6.84 5.72 -16.80
N LEU A 480 6.31 6.93 -16.72
CA LEU A 480 7.06 8.14 -16.44
C LEU A 480 7.10 8.38 -14.93
N VAL A 481 8.30 8.59 -14.39
CA VAL A 481 8.50 9.06 -13.02
C VAL A 481 8.87 10.54 -13.08
N ASN A 482 7.95 11.43 -12.68
CA ASN A 482 8.17 12.88 -12.69
C ASN A 482 8.09 13.46 -11.27
N GLN A 483 9.20 13.37 -10.51
CA GLN A 483 9.24 13.95 -9.16
C GLN A 483 9.15 15.49 -9.16
N PRO A 484 9.78 16.24 -10.10
CA PRO A 484 9.60 17.68 -10.18
C PRO A 484 8.15 18.10 -10.43
N GLY A 485 7.41 17.30 -11.20
CA GLY A 485 5.98 17.50 -11.46
C GLY A 485 5.03 16.87 -10.42
N HIS A 486 5.53 16.08 -9.48
CA HIS A 486 4.76 15.34 -8.48
C HIS A 486 3.70 14.36 -9.04
N TYR A 487 4.00 13.68 -10.15
CA TYR A 487 3.13 12.61 -10.67
C TYR A 487 3.91 11.47 -11.33
N PHE A 488 3.28 10.29 -11.34
CA PHE A 488 3.58 9.22 -12.27
C PHE A 488 2.64 9.29 -13.44
N GLN A 489 3.08 8.91 -14.64
CA GLN A 489 2.18 8.77 -15.79
C GLN A 489 2.42 7.46 -16.52
N PHE A 490 1.33 6.73 -16.77
CA PHE A 490 1.33 5.44 -17.45
C PHE A 490 1.14 5.61 -18.96
N GLY A 491 1.68 4.65 -19.70
CA GLY A 491 1.59 4.59 -21.15
C GLY A 491 2.70 5.36 -21.85
N ASN A 492 2.40 5.99 -22.99
CA ASN A 492 3.43 6.61 -23.84
C ASN A 492 4.14 7.77 -23.14
N ASN A 493 5.43 7.96 -23.46
CA ASN A 493 6.21 9.11 -23.00
C ASN A 493 5.56 10.42 -23.48
N PRO A 494 5.13 11.30 -22.56
CA PRO A 494 4.54 12.59 -22.94
C PRO A 494 5.57 13.69 -23.21
N PHE A 495 6.85 13.46 -22.91
CA PHE A 495 7.88 14.50 -22.93
C PHE A 495 8.91 14.35 -24.04
N PRO A 496 9.55 15.47 -24.45
CA PRO A 496 10.64 15.44 -25.39
C PRO A 496 11.91 14.86 -24.74
N GLU A 497 12.46 13.86 -25.43
CA GLU A 497 13.69 13.18 -25.06
C GLU A 497 14.91 14.11 -25.13
N VAL A 498 15.77 14.04 -24.11
CA VAL A 498 17.14 14.58 -24.13
C VAL A 498 18.15 13.51 -24.57
N ALA A 499 18.02 12.31 -24.03
CA ALA A 499 18.79 11.13 -24.42
C ALA A 499 18.10 9.84 -23.93
N HIS A 500 18.47 8.70 -24.51
CA HIS A 500 18.01 7.38 -24.04
C HIS A 500 19.12 6.34 -24.01
N VAL A 501 18.86 5.26 -23.28
CA VAL A 501 19.69 4.05 -23.26
C VAL A 501 18.83 2.81 -23.41
N THR A 502 19.32 1.82 -24.16
CA THR A 502 18.66 0.52 -24.29
C THR A 502 18.70 -0.23 -22.97
N GLY A 503 17.59 -0.88 -22.62
CA GLY A 503 17.39 -1.56 -21.35
C GLY A 503 16.61 -0.71 -20.35
N SER A 504 15.78 -1.34 -19.51
CA SER A 504 15.06 -0.68 -18.40
C SER A 504 14.71 -1.67 -17.28
N PRO A 505 15.21 -1.48 -16.05
CA PRO A 505 16.09 -0.40 -15.59
C PRO A 505 17.56 -0.65 -15.91
N PHE A 506 17.93 -1.90 -16.23
CA PHE A 506 19.32 -2.29 -16.41
C PHE A 506 19.82 -1.92 -17.80
N THR A 507 20.98 -1.29 -17.88
CA THR A 507 21.57 -0.79 -19.13
C THR A 507 23.10 -0.75 -19.03
N ASN A 508 23.78 -0.82 -20.17
CA ASN A 508 25.23 -0.58 -20.30
C ASN A 508 25.54 0.71 -21.08
N GLY A 509 24.54 1.56 -21.29
CA GLY A 509 24.68 2.80 -22.07
C GLY A 509 25.20 4.00 -21.28
N LEU A 510 25.29 3.90 -19.95
CA LEU A 510 25.76 4.99 -19.10
C LEU A 510 27.29 5.09 -19.08
N ARG A 511 27.77 6.33 -19.00
CA ARG A 511 29.17 6.67 -18.78
C ARG A 511 29.25 7.61 -17.60
N ILE A 512 30.36 7.56 -16.87
CA ILE A 512 30.52 8.34 -15.65
C ILE A 512 31.86 9.08 -15.63
N MET A 513 31.88 10.20 -14.93
CA MET A 513 33.09 10.97 -14.67
C MET A 513 33.06 11.44 -13.22
N VAL A 514 34.10 11.11 -12.47
CA VAL A 514 34.23 11.47 -11.05
C VAL A 514 35.30 12.53 -10.89
N ASN A 515 35.04 13.60 -10.12
CA ASN A 515 35.94 14.73 -9.85
C ASN A 515 36.55 15.37 -11.10
N ASN A 516 35.76 15.45 -12.19
CA ASN A 516 36.20 15.95 -13.50
C ASN A 516 37.46 15.24 -14.05
N THR A 517 37.62 13.95 -13.73
CA THR A 517 38.70 13.11 -14.28
C THR A 517 38.32 12.58 -15.67
N VAL A 518 38.64 11.31 -15.98
CA VAL A 518 38.32 10.71 -17.27
C VAL A 518 36.89 10.16 -17.28
N VAL A 519 36.21 10.29 -18.43
CA VAL A 519 34.92 9.65 -18.67
C VAL A 519 35.13 8.15 -18.88
N GLN A 520 34.51 7.33 -18.05
CA GLN A 520 34.62 5.87 -18.08
C GLN A 520 33.28 5.24 -18.47
N PRO A 521 33.26 4.21 -19.34
CA PRO A 521 32.05 3.42 -19.59
C PRO A 521 31.71 2.56 -18.37
N VAL A 522 30.42 2.27 -18.19
CA VAL A 522 29.95 1.34 -17.16
C VAL A 522 29.48 0.05 -17.82
N SER A 523 29.92 -1.11 -17.32
CA SER A 523 29.51 -2.41 -17.87
C SER A 523 28.05 -2.75 -17.60
N VAL A 524 27.58 -2.45 -16.39
CA VAL A 524 26.19 -2.65 -15.98
C VAL A 524 25.79 -1.49 -15.10
N SER A 525 24.66 -0.87 -15.42
CA SER A 525 24.07 0.18 -14.63
C SER A 525 22.58 -0.05 -14.45
N VAL A 526 22.04 0.46 -13.36
CA VAL A 526 20.60 0.46 -13.08
C VAL A 526 20.14 1.88 -12.79
N VAL A 527 19.09 2.31 -13.48
CA VAL A 527 18.41 3.58 -13.23
C VAL A 527 17.27 3.33 -12.26
N ASP A 528 17.45 3.73 -11.00
CA ASP A 528 16.81 3.04 -9.88
C ASP A 528 16.26 4.00 -8.80
N THR A 529 14.94 4.14 -8.74
CA THR A 529 14.26 4.89 -7.66
C THR A 529 14.41 4.21 -6.29
N GLY A 530 14.50 2.88 -6.26
CA GLY A 530 14.69 2.07 -5.05
C GLY A 530 16.13 2.07 -4.53
N GLY A 531 17.09 2.47 -5.36
CA GLY A 531 18.51 2.56 -5.02
C GLY A 531 18.88 3.68 -4.04
N VAL A 532 17.92 4.52 -3.64
CA VAL A 532 18.04 5.60 -2.65
C VAL A 532 19.21 6.54 -2.96
N ASN A 533 20.39 6.29 -2.39
CA ASN A 533 21.57 7.16 -2.45
C ASN A 533 22.49 6.84 -3.66
N GLY A 534 22.21 5.73 -4.36
CA GLY A 534 23.03 5.24 -5.45
C GLY A 534 24.33 4.60 -4.99
N ALA A 535 25.00 3.94 -5.93
CA ALA A 535 26.20 3.16 -5.67
C ALA A 535 27.16 3.20 -6.86
N ILE A 536 28.45 3.35 -6.60
CA ILE A 536 29.51 3.37 -7.62
C ILE A 536 30.57 2.32 -7.31
N PRO A 537 30.94 1.46 -8.27
CA PRO A 537 31.93 0.43 -8.04
C PRO A 537 33.33 1.04 -7.91
N SER A 538 34.16 0.50 -7.02
CA SER A 538 35.44 1.13 -6.66
C SER A 538 36.43 1.27 -7.82
N ASN A 539 36.35 0.41 -8.85
CA ASN A 539 37.19 0.47 -10.05
C ASN A 539 36.89 1.69 -10.93
N LEU A 540 35.73 2.33 -10.74
CA LEU A 540 35.33 3.54 -11.43
C LEU A 540 35.72 4.83 -10.69
N LEU A 541 36.17 4.70 -9.44
CA LEU A 541 36.63 5.81 -8.64
C LEU A 541 38.06 6.22 -9.01
N PRO A 542 38.39 7.52 -8.89
CA PRO A 542 39.76 8.00 -9.06
C PRO A 542 40.66 7.45 -7.94
N ALA A 543 41.97 7.42 -8.17
CA ALA A 543 42.94 6.72 -7.31
C ALA A 543 42.89 7.15 -5.83
N ASP A 544 42.56 8.41 -5.56
CA ASP A 544 42.39 8.97 -4.21
C ASP A 544 41.14 8.44 -3.48
N LEU A 545 40.16 7.90 -4.20
CA LEU A 545 38.90 7.37 -3.67
C LEU A 545 38.81 5.83 -3.79
N GLN A 546 39.75 5.16 -4.45
CA GLN A 546 39.72 3.69 -4.65
C GLN A 546 39.84 2.88 -3.36
N ASN A 547 40.42 3.46 -2.31
CA ASN A 547 40.62 2.79 -1.02
C ASN A 547 39.39 2.87 -0.10
N ILE A 548 38.29 3.48 -0.54
CA ILE A 548 37.04 3.52 0.23
C ILE A 548 36.48 2.09 0.30
N PRO A 549 36.27 1.54 1.51
CA PRO A 549 35.74 0.19 1.65
C PRO A 549 34.34 0.08 1.01
N PRO A 550 34.03 -1.01 0.30
CA PRO A 550 32.67 -1.27 -0.17
C PRO A 550 31.64 -1.17 0.94
N GLY A 551 30.49 -0.56 0.64
CA GLY A 551 29.44 -0.24 1.59
C GLY A 551 29.63 1.12 2.29
N GLN A 552 30.80 1.76 2.21
CA GLN A 552 31.02 3.10 2.78
C GLN A 552 30.61 4.20 1.81
N SER A 553 30.13 5.31 2.37
CA SER A 553 29.75 6.50 1.63
C SER A 553 30.95 7.26 1.07
N LEU A 554 30.78 7.84 -0.11
CA LEU A 554 31.78 8.74 -0.69
C LEU A 554 31.92 10.03 0.13
N PRO A 555 33.15 10.61 0.23
CA PRO A 555 33.39 11.86 0.94
C PRO A 555 32.58 13.02 0.37
N ALA A 556 32.28 14.02 1.21
CA ALA A 556 31.67 15.26 0.77
C ALA A 556 32.54 15.97 -0.29
N GLY A 557 31.91 16.61 -1.27
CA GLY A 557 32.59 17.29 -2.38
C GLY A 557 32.94 16.40 -3.56
N THR A 558 32.70 15.08 -3.49
CA THR A 558 32.90 14.19 -4.65
C THR A 558 31.88 14.52 -5.73
N LYS A 559 32.35 14.93 -6.91
CA LYS A 559 31.50 15.28 -8.05
C LYS A 559 31.33 14.07 -8.96
N ILE A 560 30.11 13.60 -9.15
CA ILE A 560 29.77 12.49 -10.05
C ILE A 560 28.97 13.07 -11.21
N THR A 561 29.43 12.87 -12.44
CA THR A 561 28.74 13.31 -13.65
C THR A 561 28.41 12.08 -14.48
N VAL A 562 27.14 11.95 -14.89
CA VAL A 562 26.64 10.81 -15.68
C VAL A 562 26.25 11.29 -17.07
N LEU A 563 26.65 10.51 -18.08
CA LEU A 563 26.49 10.83 -19.48
C LEU A 563 25.86 9.67 -20.25
N VAL A 564 25.16 10.02 -21.32
CA VAL A 564 24.74 9.12 -22.41
C VAL A 564 25.42 9.60 -23.69
N GLY A 565 26.25 8.75 -24.28
CA GLY A 565 27.15 9.18 -25.36
C GLY A 565 28.08 10.31 -24.88
N ASN A 566 27.88 11.52 -25.39
CA ASN A 566 28.59 12.74 -24.97
C ASN A 566 27.67 13.75 -24.25
N THR A 567 26.39 13.43 -24.10
CA THR A 567 25.39 14.30 -23.46
C THR A 567 25.47 14.09 -21.95
N VAL A 568 25.69 15.16 -21.19
CA VAL A 568 25.59 15.12 -19.72
C VAL A 568 24.11 15.05 -19.36
N ILE A 569 23.73 14.01 -18.64
CA ILE A 569 22.36 13.85 -18.14
C ILE A 569 22.22 14.52 -16.78
N TYR A 570 23.12 14.22 -15.85
CA TYR A 570 23.16 14.90 -14.56
C TYR A 570 24.56 14.99 -13.98
N SER A 571 24.73 15.93 -13.06
CA SER A 571 25.92 16.05 -12.23
C SER A 571 25.48 16.25 -10.79
N GLN A 572 26.08 15.51 -9.86
CA GLN A 572 25.83 15.60 -8.44
C GLN A 572 27.13 15.84 -7.69
N THR A 573 27.07 16.59 -6.61
CA THR A 573 28.16 16.72 -5.65
C THR A 573 27.71 16.13 -4.33
N THR A 574 28.41 15.11 -3.84
CA THR A 574 28.05 14.40 -2.61
C THR A 574 28.18 15.33 -1.41
N LEU A 575 27.25 15.21 -0.45
CA LEU A 575 27.31 15.94 0.82
C LEU A 575 28.06 15.17 1.92
N GLY A 576 28.51 13.94 1.63
CA GLY A 576 29.08 13.01 2.61
C GLY A 576 28.03 12.42 3.56
N GLY A 577 28.49 11.61 4.51
CA GLY A 577 27.62 10.97 5.51
C GLY A 577 26.81 9.78 5.00
N ILE A 578 25.91 9.27 5.85
CA ILE A 578 25.18 8.00 5.60
C ILE A 578 24.23 8.04 4.40
N ASN A 579 23.89 9.23 3.90
CA ASN A 579 22.98 9.44 2.76
C ASN A 579 23.73 9.74 1.45
N ALA A 580 25.06 9.74 1.44
CA ALA A 580 25.82 9.90 0.21
C ALA A 580 25.91 8.57 -0.57
N THR A 581 26.12 8.68 -1.88
CA THR A 581 26.42 7.56 -2.77
C THR A 581 27.52 6.69 -2.19
N ARG A 582 27.35 5.37 -2.26
CA ARG A 582 28.28 4.40 -1.63
C ARG A 582 29.26 3.82 -2.65
N ALA A 583 30.45 3.47 -2.20
CA ALA A 583 31.37 2.62 -2.95
C ALA A 583 30.90 1.17 -2.91
N THR A 584 30.99 0.44 -4.02
CA THR A 584 30.62 -0.99 -4.11
C THR A 584 31.75 -1.85 -4.66
N VAL A 585 31.61 -3.16 -4.48
CA VAL A 585 32.54 -4.13 -5.07
C VAL A 585 32.41 -4.11 -6.60
N PRO A 586 33.50 -4.03 -7.35
CA PRO A 586 33.46 -4.19 -8.80
C PRO A 586 32.99 -5.59 -9.20
N THR A 587 31.93 -5.66 -10.00
CA THR A 587 31.50 -6.89 -10.68
C THR A 587 31.83 -6.77 -12.17
N GLY A 588 32.76 -7.60 -12.67
CA GLY A 588 33.21 -7.55 -14.06
C GLY A 588 34.04 -6.30 -14.43
N VAL A 589 34.31 -6.11 -15.72
CA VAL A 589 35.10 -4.98 -16.25
C VAL A 589 34.20 -3.75 -16.37
N GLY A 590 34.26 -2.85 -15.38
CA GLY A 590 33.45 -1.62 -15.34
C GLY A 590 32.51 -1.54 -14.14
N GLY A 591 32.20 -2.67 -13.49
CA GLY A 591 31.40 -2.72 -12.26
C GLY A 591 29.89 -2.45 -12.46
N PHE A 592 29.14 -2.56 -11.35
CA PHE A 592 27.70 -2.30 -11.28
C PHE A 592 27.43 -0.92 -10.67
N PHE A 593 26.92 0.01 -11.47
CA PHE A 593 26.54 1.36 -11.06
C PHE A 593 25.03 1.45 -10.79
N ASN A 594 24.64 2.05 -9.68
CA ASN A 594 23.25 2.34 -9.36
C ASN A 594 23.08 3.86 -9.24
N THR A 595 22.19 4.45 -10.02
CA THR A 595 21.99 5.90 -10.02
C THR A 595 21.45 6.43 -8.70
N GLY A 596 20.73 5.58 -7.96
CA GLY A 596 19.83 5.99 -6.89
C GLY A 596 18.69 6.88 -7.39
N ASN A 597 18.02 7.52 -6.45
CA ASN A 597 16.87 8.38 -6.72
C ASN A 597 17.26 9.77 -7.25
N TYR A 598 18.52 10.17 -7.13
CA TYR A 598 18.97 11.53 -7.45
C TYR A 598 18.56 12.05 -8.84
N PRO A 599 18.76 11.35 -9.96
CA PRO A 599 18.40 11.90 -11.28
C PRO A 599 16.89 12.16 -11.43
N TYR A 600 16.04 11.38 -10.75
CA TYR A 600 14.59 11.59 -10.75
C TYR A 600 14.18 12.88 -10.04
N THR A 601 15.00 13.41 -9.13
CA THR A 601 14.75 14.71 -8.47
C THR A 601 14.99 15.90 -9.40
N LEU A 602 15.70 15.69 -10.51
CA LEU A 602 16.12 16.74 -11.43
C LEU A 602 15.26 16.79 -12.69
N MET A 603 14.77 15.64 -13.15
CA MET A 603 14.07 15.52 -14.43
C MET A 603 13.06 14.37 -14.42
N PRO A 604 12.07 14.42 -15.33
CA PRO A 604 11.26 13.25 -15.65
C PRO A 604 12.11 12.17 -16.31
N ILE A 605 11.92 10.92 -15.88
CA ILE A 605 12.58 9.76 -16.48
C ILE A 605 11.50 8.76 -16.86
N TYR A 606 11.48 8.41 -18.14
CA TYR A 606 10.52 7.48 -18.70
C TYR A 606 11.14 6.08 -18.85
N HIS A 607 10.47 5.10 -18.28
CA HIS A 607 10.80 3.68 -18.42
C HIS A 607 9.88 3.07 -19.46
N SER A 608 10.37 2.93 -20.69
CA SER A 608 9.68 2.19 -21.75
C SER A 608 9.82 0.69 -21.54
N TYR A 609 8.73 -0.02 -21.82
CA TYR A 609 8.70 -1.48 -21.87
C TYR A 609 8.78 -2.05 -23.28
N LEU A 610 9.13 -1.20 -24.25
CA LEU A 610 9.34 -1.57 -25.63
C LEU A 610 10.84 -1.43 -26.00
N PRO A 611 11.43 -2.40 -26.72
CA PRO A 611 10.90 -3.74 -27.02
C PRO A 611 10.68 -4.57 -25.75
N ALA A 612 9.70 -5.49 -25.79
CA ALA A 612 9.35 -6.32 -24.63
C ALA A 612 10.54 -7.12 -24.09
N GLY A 613 10.68 -7.18 -22.76
CA GLY A 613 11.77 -7.87 -22.06
C GLY A 613 13.12 -7.14 -22.08
N ILE A 614 13.25 -6.04 -22.82
CA ILE A 614 14.46 -5.20 -22.86
C ILE A 614 14.14 -3.82 -22.30
N GLY A 615 13.17 -3.13 -22.90
CA GLY A 615 12.81 -1.76 -22.54
C GLY A 615 13.86 -0.72 -22.92
N THR A 616 13.56 0.53 -22.59
CA THR A 616 14.44 1.69 -22.82
C THR A 616 14.25 2.68 -21.66
N VAL A 617 15.34 3.22 -21.10
CA VAL A 617 15.27 4.37 -20.19
C VAL A 617 15.48 5.64 -21.00
N VAL A 618 14.55 6.57 -20.90
CA VAL A 618 14.57 7.86 -21.59
C VAL A 618 14.66 8.97 -20.54
N PHE A 619 15.63 9.86 -20.71
CA PHE A 619 15.81 11.04 -19.89
C PHE A 619 15.17 12.22 -20.61
N ASP A 620 14.15 12.81 -20.00
CA ASP A 620 13.33 13.82 -20.64
C ASP A 620 13.62 15.22 -20.13
N SER A 621 13.27 16.23 -20.92
CA SER A 621 13.29 17.62 -20.47
C SER A 621 11.92 18.05 -19.95
N LEU A 622 11.91 18.88 -18.91
CA LEU A 622 10.68 19.52 -18.47
C LEU A 622 10.18 20.47 -19.57
N PRO A 623 8.86 20.56 -19.80
CA PRO A 623 8.30 21.52 -20.73
C PRO A 623 8.68 22.94 -20.29
N THR A 624 9.23 23.72 -21.22
CA THR A 624 9.66 25.12 -21.02
C THR A 624 8.50 26.07 -20.91
#